data_AF-A0A7L4F4Q9-F1
#
_entry.id   AF-A0A7L4F4Q9-F1
#
_cell.length_a   1.000
_cell.length_b   1.000
_cell.length_c   1.000
_cell.angle_alpha   90.00
_cell.angle_beta   90.00
_cell.angle_gamma   90.00
#
_symmetry.space_group_name_H-M   'P 1'
#
loop_
_entity.id
_entity.type
_entity.pdbx_description
1 polymer ?
#
loop_
_entity_poly.entity_id
_entity_poly.type
_entity_poly.pdbx_seq_one_letter_code
_entity_poly.pdbx_strand_id
1 'polypeptide(L)'
;QLLALLALEDEPVLGYTAPTPLTQLHLHLQRCSLDYRPPPLPLRVLVTAETLSVTCGSGPDPHPGGLRLLVDDGSVFLSERCGGGALDLQRDFVSVLDVDFLELVLNTWRGG
;
A
#
# COMPACT_ATOMS: atom_id res chain seq x y z
N GLN A 1 -1.46 6.04 14.23
CA GLN A 1 -0.77 4.99 15.01
C GLN A 1 0.16 4.14 14.13
N LEU A 2 -0.26 3.62 12.97
CA LEU A 2 0.64 2.88 12.05
C LEU A 2 1.79 3.74 11.47
N LEU A 3 1.50 4.99 11.05
CA LEU A 3 2.52 5.90 10.51
C LEU A 3 3.67 6.19 11.48
N ALA A 4 3.40 6.18 12.79
CA ALA A 4 4.44 6.38 13.81
C ALA A 4 5.35 5.15 13.98
N LEU A 5 4.87 3.95 13.64
CA LEU A 5 5.69 2.73 13.64
C LEU A 5 6.63 2.65 12.44
N LEU A 6 6.38 3.45 11.40
CA LEU A 6 7.16 3.48 10.16
C LEU A 6 8.13 4.67 10.10
N ALA A 7 8.12 5.53 11.11
CA ALA A 7 9.04 6.65 11.23
C ALA A 7 10.37 6.13 11.81
N LEU A 8 11.30 5.75 10.93
CA LEU A 8 12.68 5.46 11.30
C LEU A 8 13.49 6.76 11.21
N GLU A 9 14.06 7.20 12.32
CA GLU A 9 15.00 8.32 12.37
C GLU A 9 16.43 7.78 12.50
N ASP A 10 17.34 8.27 11.65
CA ASP A 10 18.75 7.91 11.70
C ASP A 10 19.46 8.76 12.77
N GLU A 11 20.10 8.11 13.75
CA GLU A 11 20.91 8.80 14.76
C GLU A 11 22.31 9.15 14.23
N PRO A 12 22.78 10.41 14.35
CA PRO A 12 24.06 10.83 13.81
C PRO A 12 25.23 10.24 14.61
N VAL A 13 26.13 9.53 13.92
CA VAL A 13 27.39 9.02 14.50
C VAL A 13 28.55 9.93 14.13
N LEU A 14 29.28 10.44 15.13
CA LEU A 14 30.36 11.43 14.94
C LEU A 14 31.51 10.84 14.10
N GLY A 15 31.83 11.50 12.99
CA GLY A 15 32.88 11.05 12.05
C GLY A 15 32.42 10.02 11.01
N TYR A 16 31.14 9.63 11.00
CA TYR A 16 30.56 8.76 9.99
C TYR A 16 29.71 9.55 9.01
N THR A 17 30.03 9.46 7.70
CA THR A 17 29.15 9.94 6.64
C THR A 17 28.36 8.74 6.14
N ALA A 18 27.06 8.72 6.41
CA ALA A 18 26.18 7.66 5.93
C ALA A 18 26.15 7.66 4.38
N PRO A 19 26.21 6.50 3.73
CA PRO A 19 25.87 6.37 2.32
C PRO A 19 24.48 6.97 2.08
N THR A 20 24.26 7.58 0.91
CA THR A 20 23.00 8.24 0.51
C THR A 20 21.78 7.44 1.01
N PRO A 21 20.80 8.06 1.67
CA PRO A 21 19.77 7.33 2.40
C PRO A 21 18.99 6.40 1.48
N LEU A 22 19.24 5.11 1.64
CA LEU A 22 18.58 4.03 0.94
C LEU A 22 17.34 3.67 1.77
N THR A 23 16.30 4.50 1.67
CA THR A 23 15.03 4.15 2.32
C THR A 23 14.50 2.90 1.64
N GLN A 24 14.27 1.84 2.41
CA GLN A 24 13.67 0.60 1.93
C GLN A 24 12.59 0.17 2.91
N LEU A 25 11.37 0.03 2.42
CA LEU A 25 10.23 -0.51 3.15
C LEU A 25 9.87 -1.87 2.53
N HIS A 26 9.79 -2.89 3.38
CA HIS A 26 9.17 -4.16 3.03
C HIS A 26 8.10 -4.48 4.06
N LEU A 27 6.85 -4.53 3.61
CA LEU A 27 5.67 -4.83 4.41
C LEU A 27 5.05 -6.11 3.86
N HIS A 28 4.74 -7.06 4.74
CA HIS A 28 4.02 -8.27 4.39
C HIS A 28 2.84 -8.43 5.36
N LEU A 29 1.64 -8.55 4.81
CA LEU A 29 0.40 -8.75 5.56
C LEU A 29 -0.28 -10.01 5.04
N GLN A 30 -0.85 -10.77 5.98
CA GLN A 30 -1.66 -11.95 5.70
C GLN A 30 -3.10 -11.70 6.14
N ARG A 31 -4.06 -12.23 5.39
CA ARG A 31 -5.51 -12.18 5.68
C ARG A 31 -5.95 -10.77 6.03
N CYS A 32 -5.60 -9.82 5.16
CA CYS A 32 -5.72 -8.40 5.44
C CYS A 32 -6.90 -7.78 4.67
N SER A 33 -7.42 -6.68 5.22
CA SER A 33 -8.45 -5.90 4.56
C SER A 33 -8.21 -4.41 4.77
N LEU A 34 -8.41 -3.61 3.72
CA LEU A 34 -8.31 -2.17 3.75
C LEU A 34 -9.69 -1.56 3.49
N ASP A 35 -10.24 -0.88 4.50
CA ASP A 35 -11.45 -0.06 4.38
C ASP A 35 -11.05 1.40 4.15
N TYR A 36 -11.25 1.91 2.94
CA TYR A 36 -10.92 3.27 2.55
C TYR A 36 -12.15 4.05 2.10
N ARG A 37 -12.25 5.31 2.57
CA ARG A 37 -13.34 6.23 2.24
C ARG A 37 -12.73 7.52 1.67
N PRO A 38 -12.44 7.56 0.36
CA PRO A 38 -11.78 8.70 -0.27
C PRO A 38 -12.61 9.98 -0.13
N PRO A 39 -12.15 11.01 0.58
CA PRO A 39 -12.81 12.31 0.58
C PRO A 39 -12.56 13.04 -0.76
N PRO A 40 -13.53 13.75 -1.35
CA PRO A 40 -14.91 13.97 -0.92
C PRO A 40 -15.92 12.98 -1.53
N LEU A 41 -15.46 11.89 -2.15
CA LEU A 41 -16.33 10.96 -2.85
C LEU A 41 -17.25 10.24 -1.85
N PRO A 42 -18.57 10.13 -2.11
CA PRO A 42 -19.48 9.31 -1.32
C PRO A 42 -19.32 7.82 -1.65
N LEU A 43 -18.07 7.35 -1.64
CA LEU A 43 -17.69 5.99 -2.00
C LEU A 43 -16.91 5.36 -0.85
N ARG A 44 -17.16 4.08 -0.62
CA ARG A 44 -16.40 3.22 0.26
C ARG A 44 -15.76 2.12 -0.57
N VAL A 45 -14.46 1.97 -0.41
CA VAL A 45 -13.63 0.97 -1.08
C VAL A 45 -13.17 -0.01 -0.03
N LEU A 46 -13.52 -1.28 -0.20
CA LEU A 46 -12.98 -2.35 0.62
C LEU A 46 -12.10 -3.23 -0.26
N VAL A 47 -10.83 -3.36 0.11
CA VAL A 47 -9.90 -4.28 -0.51
C VAL A 47 -9.65 -5.43 0.44
N THR A 48 -9.72 -6.67 -0.03
CA THR A 48 -9.35 -7.87 0.71
C THR A 48 -8.22 -8.57 0.00
N ALA A 49 -7.31 -9.18 0.76
CA ALA A 49 -6.24 -10.01 0.21
C ALA A 49 -5.84 -11.10 1.20
N GLU A 50 -5.66 -12.33 0.72
CA GLU A 50 -5.04 -13.39 1.53
C GLU A 50 -3.58 -13.05 1.82
N THR A 51 -2.85 -12.54 0.82
CA THR A 51 -1.49 -12.02 1.02
C THR A 51 -1.31 -10.68 0.33
N LEU A 52 -0.76 -9.69 1.06
CA LEU A 52 -0.33 -8.41 0.51
C LEU A 52 1.13 -8.17 0.86
N SER A 53 1.99 -8.03 -0.15
CA SER A 53 3.38 -7.61 0.03
C SER A 53 3.62 -6.28 -0.66
N VAL A 54 4.15 -5.31 0.08
CA VAL A 54 4.56 -4.00 -0.42
C VAL A 54 6.06 -3.87 -0.23
N THR A 55 6.78 -3.68 -1.33
CA THR A 55 8.20 -3.36 -1.30
C THR A 55 8.39 -2.01 -1.96
N CYS A 56 8.97 -1.03 -1.28
CA CYS A 56 9.40 0.19 -1.94
C CYS A 56 10.77 0.62 -1.45
N GLY A 57 11.45 1.41 -2.27
CA GLY A 57 12.66 2.06 -1.82
C GLY A 57 13.17 3.13 -2.78
N SER A 58 14.05 3.96 -2.26
CA SER A 58 14.79 4.97 -3.01
C SER A 58 16.23 4.51 -3.20
N GLY A 59 16.62 4.14 -4.42
CA GLY A 59 18.00 3.80 -4.73
C GLY A 59 18.87 5.06 -4.99
N PRO A 60 20.20 4.95 -4.83
CA PRO A 60 21.14 5.97 -5.28
C PRO A 60 21.17 6.03 -6.82
N ASP A 61 21.43 7.20 -7.39
CA ASP A 61 21.70 7.37 -8.82
C ASP A 61 22.88 6.45 -9.22
N PRO A 62 22.74 5.52 -10.19
CA PRO A 62 21.76 5.43 -11.29
C PRO A 62 20.63 4.40 -11.13
N HIS A 63 20.37 3.89 -9.93
CA HIS A 63 19.28 2.94 -9.66
C HIS A 63 18.04 3.68 -9.14
N PRO A 64 17.10 4.11 -10.02
CA PRO A 64 15.88 4.79 -9.60
C PRO A 64 15.09 3.91 -8.63
N GLY A 65 14.53 4.55 -7.60
CA GLY A 65 13.63 3.89 -6.67
C GLY A 65 12.39 3.29 -7.36
N GLY A 66 11.71 2.38 -6.68
CA GLY A 66 10.52 1.71 -7.20
C GLY A 66 9.58 1.25 -6.11
N LEU A 67 8.36 0.91 -6.51
CA LEU A 67 7.33 0.27 -5.70
C LEU A 67 6.92 -1.03 -6.37
N ARG A 68 6.94 -2.13 -5.63
CA ARG A 68 6.40 -3.41 -6.02
C ARG A 68 5.30 -3.82 -5.04
N LEU A 69 4.14 -4.09 -5.60
CA LEU A 69 2.95 -4.58 -4.91
C LEU A 69 2.67 -5.98 -5.41
N LEU A 70 2.52 -6.92 -4.48
CA LEU A 70 2.05 -8.27 -4.74
C LEU A 70 0.79 -8.52 -3.93
N VAL A 71 -0.22 -9.03 -4.59
CA VAL A 71 -1.48 -9.44 -3.99
C VAL A 71 -1.77 -10.87 -4.43
N ASP A 72 -2.08 -11.72 -3.47
CA ASP A 72 -2.56 -13.09 -3.67
C ASP A 72 -3.98 -13.19 -3.11
N ASP A 73 -4.87 -13.81 -3.88
CA ASP A 73 -6.31 -13.94 -3.62
C ASP A 73 -6.92 -12.61 -3.15
N GLY A 74 -7.01 -11.67 -4.10
CA GLY A 74 -7.38 -10.29 -3.86
C GLY A 74 -8.71 -9.89 -4.49
N SER A 75 -9.53 -9.14 -3.76
CA SER A 75 -10.79 -8.62 -4.27
C SER A 75 -10.99 -7.15 -3.90
N VAL A 76 -11.66 -6.39 -4.76
CA VAL A 76 -12.02 -4.98 -4.52
C VAL A 76 -13.53 -4.83 -4.62
N PHE A 77 -14.09 -4.28 -3.56
CA PHE A 77 -15.51 -4.03 -3.40
C PHE A 77 -15.78 -2.54 -3.26
N LEU A 78 -16.81 -2.06 -3.96
CA LEU A 78 -17.28 -0.68 -3.88
C LEU A 78 -18.67 -0.62 -3.25
N SER A 79 -18.91 0.41 -2.45
CA SER A 79 -20.22 0.73 -1.91
C SER A 79 -20.44 2.24 -1.88
N GLU A 80 -21.65 2.67 -2.21
CA GLU A 80 -22.10 4.05 -2.01
C GLU A 80 -22.61 4.30 -0.58
N ARG A 81 -22.68 3.25 0.25
CA ARG A 81 -23.09 3.36 1.66
C ARG A 81 -21.93 3.82 2.54
N CYS A 82 -21.79 5.15 2.66
CA CYS A 82 -20.80 5.78 3.54
C CYS A 82 -21.31 6.10 4.97
N GLY A 83 -22.55 5.75 5.31
CA GLY A 83 -23.19 6.05 6.60
C GLY A 83 -22.76 5.14 7.77
N GLY A 84 -23.21 5.48 8.99
CA GLY A 84 -22.85 4.82 10.26
C GLY A 84 -23.66 3.57 10.63
N GLY A 85 -24.11 2.78 9.66
CA GLY A 85 -24.86 1.54 9.89
C GLY A 85 -23.98 0.30 9.83
N ALA A 86 -24.51 -0.84 10.31
CA ALA A 86 -23.91 -2.13 10.03
C ALA A 86 -23.98 -2.39 8.52
N LEU A 87 -22.85 -2.78 7.92
CA LEU A 87 -22.76 -3.07 6.50
C LEU A 87 -22.68 -4.57 6.27
N ASP A 88 -23.40 -5.02 5.25
CA ASP A 88 -23.39 -6.39 4.78
C ASP A 88 -22.63 -6.46 3.44
N LEU A 89 -21.53 -7.21 3.41
CA LEU A 89 -20.70 -7.44 2.22
C LEU A 89 -21.50 -7.94 1.01
N GLN A 90 -22.49 -8.81 1.23
CA GLN A 90 -23.24 -9.42 0.14
C GLN A 90 -24.33 -8.50 -0.43
N ARG A 91 -24.77 -7.52 0.37
CA ARG A 91 -25.93 -6.67 0.02
C ARG A 91 -25.55 -5.24 -0.31
N ASP A 92 -24.50 -4.74 0.32
CA ASP A 92 -24.15 -3.32 0.30
C ASP A 92 -22.95 -3.03 -0.59
N PHE A 93 -22.24 -4.05 -1.07
CA PHE A 93 -21.06 -3.91 -1.91
C PHE A 93 -21.22 -4.60 -3.26
N VAL A 94 -20.54 -4.05 -4.26
CA VAL A 94 -20.36 -4.67 -5.57
C VAL A 94 -18.88 -5.00 -5.74
N SER A 95 -18.57 -6.27 -6.04
CA SER A 95 -17.21 -6.66 -6.43
C SER A 95 -16.92 -6.09 -7.81
N VAL A 96 -15.86 -5.30 -7.92
CA VAL A 96 -15.38 -4.69 -9.18
C VAL A 96 -14.05 -5.27 -9.64
N LEU A 97 -13.37 -6.01 -8.77
CA LEU A 97 -12.15 -6.74 -9.07
C LEU A 97 -12.14 -8.01 -8.24
N ASP A 98 -11.79 -9.12 -8.87
CA ASP A 98 -11.55 -10.40 -8.22
C ASP A 98 -10.39 -11.06 -8.96
N VAL A 99 -9.26 -11.27 -8.28
CA VAL A 99 -7.99 -11.72 -8.89
C VAL A 99 -7.30 -12.73 -8.00
N ASP A 100 -6.89 -13.86 -8.60
CA ASP A 100 -6.08 -14.86 -7.89
C ASP A 100 -4.69 -14.31 -7.55
N PHE A 101 -4.11 -13.51 -8.45
CA PHE A 101 -2.81 -12.90 -8.26
C PHE A 101 -2.70 -11.56 -9.01
N LEU A 102 -2.11 -10.56 -8.37
CA LEU A 102 -1.80 -9.27 -8.96
C LEU A 102 -0.38 -8.86 -8.59
N GLU A 103 0.42 -8.55 -9.60
CA GLU A 103 1.71 -7.90 -9.45
C GLU A 103 1.69 -6.52 -10.11
N LEU A 104 2.05 -5.49 -9.35
CA LEU A 104 2.22 -4.14 -9.85
C LEU A 104 3.64 -3.66 -9.52
N VAL A 105 4.37 -3.28 -10.56
CA VAL A 105 5.72 -2.69 -10.46
C VAL A 105 5.67 -1.28 -11.02
N LEU A 106 5.95 -0.30 -10.16
CA LEU A 106 6.13 1.10 -10.54
C LEU A 106 7.60 1.46 -10.37
N ASN A 107 8.24 1.89 -11.45
CA ASN A 107 9.60 2.41 -11.43
C ASN A 107 9.57 3.92 -11.51
N THR A 108 10.42 4.60 -10.75
CA THR A 108 10.57 6.05 -10.92
C THR A 108 11.19 6.34 -12.28
N TRP A 109 10.46 7.07 -13.12
CA TRP A 109 10.98 7.58 -14.38
C TRP A 109 11.58 8.97 -14.13
N ARG A 110 12.84 9.17 -14.54
CA ARG A 110 13.39 10.52 -14.72
C ARG A 110 13.41 10.81 -16.21
N GLY A 111 12.60 11.78 -16.64
CA GLY A 111 12.71 12.36 -17.97
C GLY A 111 14.12 12.92 -18.18
N GLY A 112 14.65 12.69 -19.38
CA GLY A 112 15.96 13.19 -19.80
C GLY A 112 15.96 14.68 -20.12
#